data_AF-A0A4Y7QDP5-F1
#
_entry.id   AF-A0A4Y7QDP5-F1
#
_cell.length_a   1.000
_cell.length_b   1.000
_cell.length_c   1.000
_cell.angle_alpha   90.00
_cell.angle_beta   90.00
_cell.angle_gamma   90.00
#
_symmetry.space_group_name_H-M   'P 1'
#
loop_
_entity.id
_entity.type
_entity.pdbx_description
1 polymer ?
#
loop_
_entity_poly.entity_id
_entity_poly.type
_entity_poly.pdbx_seq_one_letter_code
_entity_poly.pdbx_strand_id
1 'polypeptide(L)'
;MVLALSVVLQDVVNGKLEFRNPKEHLQHLVLGEISLDGWTLRLDPGRLAWIKSLYWLLMNEIPLLSYEPHVDGQSKDSLDAFTSLPRTTDGPHISRRSPHPLARTPHSPFQNRSNTNHPSAVPLFDTVPRPHLKEFVRAIQMRIHTSSLEIFEIEFTTCEEPRSILDESMTLLTPPFLSQSQSMLRDERNPLASTPLLTPLHLILSLFTSGLHMLHIDHIKNVSVERSVYLEQYAECLEEDPEMRSAFVVWAGINGWREEMLHAYWEAALFRAKVLTRWVVVFRNKSASLHKNSRSASKSDGATHS
;
A
#
# COMPACT_ATOMS: atom_id res chain seq x y z
N MET A 1 -9.96 31.53 9.01
CA MET A 1 -9.57 31.75 7.61
C MET A 1 -9.78 30.46 6.83
N VAL A 2 -10.29 30.53 5.61
CA VAL A 2 -10.51 29.35 4.75
C VAL A 2 -9.48 29.38 3.62
N LEU A 3 -8.71 28.30 3.46
CA LEU A 3 -7.74 28.15 2.38
C LEU A 3 -8.14 26.99 1.48
N ALA A 4 -8.03 27.19 0.16
CA ALA A 4 -8.26 26.11 -0.78
C ALA A 4 -7.13 25.06 -0.69
N LEU A 5 -7.47 23.80 -0.38
CA LEU A 5 -6.53 22.69 -0.26
C LEU A 5 -5.64 22.57 -1.50
N SER A 6 -6.23 22.67 -2.69
CA SER A 6 -5.47 22.58 -3.95
C SER A 6 -4.41 23.67 -4.08
N VAL A 7 -4.70 24.89 -3.59
CA VAL A 7 -3.75 26.01 -3.60
C VAL A 7 -2.63 25.76 -2.62
N VAL A 8 -2.97 25.31 -1.39
CA VAL A 8 -1.96 24.96 -0.37
C VAL A 8 -1.02 23.87 -0.87
N LEU A 9 -1.56 22.76 -1.40
CA LEU A 9 -0.74 21.66 -1.93
C LEU A 9 0.13 22.14 -3.10
N GLN A 10 -0.44 22.90 -4.04
CA GLN A 10 0.30 23.43 -5.19
C GLN A 10 1.40 24.42 -4.77
N ASP A 11 1.14 25.27 -3.78
CA ASP A 11 2.11 26.23 -3.28
C ASP A 11 3.26 25.53 -2.53
N VAL A 12 2.98 24.43 -1.82
CA VAL A 12 4.03 23.59 -1.21
C VAL A 12 4.88 22.93 -2.29
N VAL A 13 4.26 22.30 -3.29
CA VAL A 13 4.99 21.64 -4.39
C VAL A 13 5.85 22.63 -5.17
N ASN A 14 5.34 23.85 -5.40
CA ASN A 14 6.11 24.91 -6.06
C ASN A 14 7.17 25.58 -5.16
N GLY A 15 7.21 25.26 -3.86
CA GLY A 15 8.12 25.85 -2.89
C GLY A 15 7.80 27.31 -2.53
N LYS A 16 6.54 27.73 -2.71
CA LYS A 16 6.04 29.02 -2.24
C LYS A 16 5.61 28.98 -0.78
N LEU A 17 5.19 27.79 -0.33
CA LEU A 17 4.79 27.50 1.04
C LEU A 17 5.65 26.37 1.58
N GLU A 18 5.99 26.43 2.87
CA GLU A 18 6.75 25.38 3.55
C GLU A 18 6.17 25.16 4.95
N PHE A 19 5.99 23.91 5.33
CA PHE A 19 5.61 23.55 6.68
C PHE A 19 6.85 23.55 7.57
N ARG A 20 6.94 24.48 8.52
CA ARG A 20 8.08 24.53 9.46
C ARG A 20 8.17 23.30 10.38
N ASN A 21 7.02 22.70 10.72
CA ASN A 21 6.92 21.50 11.52
C ASN A 21 5.76 20.64 10.97
N PRO A 22 5.98 19.91 9.86
CA PRO A 22 4.91 19.13 9.23
C PRO A 22 4.40 18.03 10.15
N LYS A 23 5.27 17.47 11.01
CA LYS A 23 4.90 16.47 12.01
C LYS A 23 3.82 17.01 12.94
N GLU A 24 4.05 18.12 13.63
CA GLU A 24 3.03 18.64 14.57
C GLU A 24 1.82 19.21 13.84
N HIS A 25 2.06 20.01 12.79
CA HIS A 25 0.97 20.80 12.21
C HIS A 25 0.02 19.97 11.34
N LEU A 26 0.50 19.05 10.51
CA LEU A 26 -0.39 18.37 9.56
C LEU A 26 -1.46 17.52 10.25
N GLN A 27 -1.17 16.95 11.42
CA GLN A 27 -2.18 16.22 12.21
C GLN A 27 -3.34 17.15 12.59
N HIS A 28 -3.03 18.32 13.15
CA HIS A 28 -4.05 19.31 13.48
C HIS A 28 -4.75 19.87 12.24
N LEU A 29 -4.04 19.97 11.10
CA LEU A 29 -4.60 20.43 9.85
C LEU A 29 -5.68 19.47 9.34
N VAL A 30 -5.38 18.17 9.35
CA VAL A 30 -6.30 17.09 8.98
C VAL A 30 -7.53 17.07 9.89
N LEU A 31 -7.33 17.34 11.18
CA LEU A 31 -8.43 17.43 12.15
C LEU A 31 -9.22 18.75 12.06
N GLY A 32 -8.75 19.73 11.28
CA GLY A 32 -9.37 21.06 11.19
C GLY A 32 -9.18 21.92 12.44
N GLU A 33 -8.17 21.62 13.26
CA GLU A 33 -7.92 22.20 14.58
C GLU A 33 -6.80 23.25 14.60
N ILE A 34 -6.11 23.51 13.48
CA ILE A 34 -5.04 24.51 13.48
C ILE A 34 -5.58 25.90 13.81
N SER A 35 -5.02 26.49 14.85
CA SER A 35 -5.15 27.92 15.15
C SER A 35 -3.79 28.61 15.00
N LEU A 36 -3.75 29.71 14.25
CA LEU A 36 -2.57 30.55 14.04
C LEU A 36 -2.94 31.98 14.44
N ASP A 37 -2.28 32.53 15.45
CA ASP A 37 -2.50 33.89 15.96
C ASP A 37 -3.98 34.20 16.26
N GLY A 38 -4.69 33.23 16.85
CA GLY A 38 -6.12 33.33 17.17
C GLY A 38 -7.07 33.04 16.00
N TRP A 39 -6.56 32.76 14.80
CA TRP A 39 -7.36 32.38 13.64
C TRP A 39 -7.41 30.86 13.47
N THR A 40 -8.60 30.26 13.47
CA THR A 40 -8.77 28.87 13.03
C THR A 40 -8.60 28.79 11.50
N LEU A 41 -7.66 27.97 11.06
CA LEU A 41 -7.41 27.68 9.65
C LEU A 41 -8.20 26.43 9.28
N ARG A 42 -9.10 26.56 8.30
CA ARG A 42 -9.84 25.43 7.73
C ARG A 42 -9.44 25.26 6.28
N LEU A 43 -9.18 24.03 5.88
CA LEU A 43 -8.98 23.69 4.49
C LEU A 43 -10.33 23.48 3.84
N ASP A 44 -10.63 24.29 2.84
CA ASP A 44 -11.71 24.02 1.91
C ASP A 44 -11.10 23.17 0.78
N PRO A 45 -11.54 21.92 0.57
CA PRO A 45 -11.07 21.15 -0.57
C PRO A 45 -11.33 21.85 -1.90
N GLY A 46 -12.35 22.70 -1.97
CA GLY A 46 -12.84 23.28 -3.19
C GLY A 46 -13.58 22.25 -4.04
N ARG A 47 -14.52 22.74 -4.86
CA ARG A 47 -15.39 21.88 -5.67
C ARG A 47 -14.63 20.93 -6.59
N LEU A 48 -13.52 21.39 -7.19
CA LEU A 48 -12.75 20.58 -8.12
C LEU A 48 -12.01 19.42 -7.44
N ALA A 49 -11.36 19.65 -6.28
CA ALA A 49 -10.70 18.57 -5.56
C ALA A 49 -11.73 17.59 -4.99
N TRP A 50 -12.88 18.09 -4.55
CA TRP A 50 -14.01 17.26 -4.14
C TRP A 50 -14.52 16.38 -5.29
N ILE A 51 -14.75 16.94 -6.49
CA ILE A 51 -15.17 16.16 -7.67
C ILE A 51 -14.11 15.11 -8.04
N LYS A 52 -12.82 15.45 -8.00
CA LYS A 52 -11.74 14.49 -8.27
C LYS A 52 -11.71 13.37 -7.24
N SER A 53 -11.84 13.71 -5.96
CA SER A 53 -11.90 12.75 -4.85
C SER A 53 -13.11 11.84 -4.99
N LEU A 54 -14.27 12.40 -5.33
CA LEU A 54 -15.49 11.66 -5.56
C LEU A 54 -15.34 10.74 -6.77
N TYR A 55 -14.84 11.22 -7.90
CA TYR A 55 -14.61 10.41 -9.10
C TYR A 55 -13.67 9.24 -8.79
N TRP A 56 -12.55 9.52 -8.14
CA TRP A 56 -11.61 8.49 -7.67
C TRP A 56 -12.30 7.49 -6.74
N LEU A 57 -13.13 7.96 -5.81
CA LEU A 57 -13.84 7.07 -4.90
C LEU A 57 -14.87 6.21 -5.62
N LEU A 58 -15.64 6.79 -6.55
CA LEU A 58 -16.61 6.06 -7.35
C LEU A 58 -15.95 4.95 -8.16
N MET A 59 -14.75 5.20 -8.71
CA MET A 59 -13.97 4.19 -9.45
C MET A 59 -13.45 3.06 -8.56
N ASN A 60 -13.24 3.31 -7.27
CA ASN A 60 -12.73 2.31 -6.32
C ASN A 60 -13.83 1.59 -5.53
N GLU A 61 -14.97 2.24 -5.29
CA GLU A 61 -16.04 1.76 -4.40
C GLU A 61 -17.25 1.22 -5.15
N ILE A 62 -17.63 1.84 -6.27
CA ILE A 62 -18.84 1.45 -7.00
C ILE A 62 -18.45 0.61 -8.21
N PRO A 63 -19.12 -0.53 -8.45
CA PRO A 63 -19.07 -1.21 -9.74
C PRO A 63 -19.86 -0.40 -10.78
N LEU A 64 -19.49 0.87 -11.00
CA LEU A 64 -20.10 1.71 -12.02
C LEU A 64 -19.46 1.34 -13.34
N LEU A 65 -20.17 0.46 -14.07
CA LEU A 65 -19.71 -0.25 -15.25
C LEU A 65 -18.64 -1.26 -14.84
N SER A 66 -19.09 -2.48 -14.54
CA SER A 66 -18.31 -3.65 -14.91
C SER A 66 -17.93 -3.46 -16.38
N TYR A 67 -16.75 -2.90 -16.62
CA TYR A 67 -15.89 -3.37 -17.68
C TYR A 67 -15.84 -4.87 -17.43
N GLU A 68 -16.75 -5.62 -18.06
CA GLU A 68 -16.43 -6.97 -18.46
C GLU A 68 -15.14 -6.76 -19.25
N PRO A 69 -13.96 -7.14 -18.71
CA PRO A 69 -12.82 -7.22 -19.59
C PRO A 69 -13.31 -8.09 -20.72
N HIS A 70 -13.35 -7.54 -21.93
CA HIS A 70 -13.55 -8.36 -23.11
C HIS A 70 -12.42 -9.38 -23.00
N VAL A 71 -12.75 -10.61 -22.60
CA VAL A 71 -11.80 -11.70 -22.50
C VAL A 71 -11.56 -12.13 -23.94
N ASP A 72 -10.93 -11.25 -24.72
CA ASP A 72 -9.92 -11.74 -25.64
C ASP A 72 -8.95 -12.50 -24.74
N GLY A 73 -8.60 -13.73 -25.14
CA GLY A 73 -7.95 -14.76 -24.30
C GLY A 73 -6.59 -14.41 -23.68
N GLN A 74 -6.24 -13.13 -23.54
CA GLN A 74 -5.08 -12.55 -22.87
C GLN A 74 -5.34 -12.13 -21.41
N SER A 75 -6.58 -12.09 -20.90
CA SER A 75 -6.84 -11.78 -19.47
C SER A 75 -6.33 -12.85 -18.49
N LYS A 76 -6.10 -14.08 -18.99
CA LYS A 76 -5.36 -15.10 -18.24
C LYS A 76 -3.95 -14.60 -17.91
N ASP A 77 -3.29 -13.87 -18.81
CA ASP A 77 -1.92 -13.41 -18.63
C ASP A 77 -1.77 -12.32 -17.57
N SER A 78 -2.79 -11.52 -17.25
CA SER A 78 -2.71 -10.53 -16.17
C SER A 78 -2.92 -11.16 -14.80
N LEU A 79 -3.90 -12.06 -14.65
CA LEU A 79 -4.04 -12.87 -13.44
C LEU A 79 -2.84 -13.82 -13.29
N ASP A 80 -2.28 -14.33 -14.39
CA ASP A 80 -1.02 -15.10 -14.45
C ASP A 80 0.22 -14.21 -14.23
N ALA A 81 0.20 -12.92 -14.53
CA ALA A 81 1.25 -11.94 -14.17
C ALA A 81 1.20 -11.59 -12.68
N PHE A 82 0.02 -11.53 -12.08
CA PHE A 82 -0.16 -11.42 -10.62
C PHE A 82 0.11 -12.76 -9.87
N THR A 83 0.02 -13.91 -10.56
CA THR A 83 0.17 -15.24 -9.94
C THR A 83 1.45 -16.00 -10.33
N SER A 84 2.26 -15.50 -11.27
CA SER A 84 3.55 -16.08 -11.61
C SER A 84 4.58 -15.76 -10.52
N LEU A 85 4.90 -16.78 -9.72
CA LEU A 85 6.12 -16.76 -8.90
C LEU A 85 7.35 -16.75 -9.83
N PRO A 86 8.44 -16.06 -9.45
CA PRO A 86 9.73 -16.31 -10.07
C PRO A 86 10.12 -17.76 -9.76
N ARG A 87 10.08 -18.61 -10.78
CA ARG A 87 10.71 -19.92 -10.73
C ARG A 87 12.21 -19.65 -10.84
N THR A 88 12.94 -19.79 -9.73
CA THR A 88 14.41 -19.82 -9.75
C THR A 88 14.84 -20.98 -10.62
N THR A 89 15.13 -20.67 -11.87
CA THR A 89 15.74 -21.58 -12.84
C THR A 89 17.09 -20.96 -13.13
N ASP A 90 18.16 -21.71 -12.81
CA ASP A 90 19.54 -21.29 -13.00
C ASP A 90 19.76 -20.74 -14.42
N GLY A 91 20.18 -19.48 -14.50
CA GLY A 91 20.47 -18.80 -15.76
C GLY A 91 21.92 -19.08 -16.22
N PRO A 92 22.16 -19.31 -17.52
CA PRO A 92 23.50 -19.51 -18.05
C PRO A 92 24.24 -18.18 -18.23
N HIS A 93 25.56 -18.26 -18.04
CA HIS A 93 26.53 -17.20 -18.30
C HIS A 93 26.37 -16.57 -19.70
N ILE A 94 26.14 -15.25 -19.76
CA ILE A 94 26.53 -14.43 -20.91
C ILE A 94 27.33 -13.23 -20.42
N SER A 95 28.59 -13.22 -20.82
CA SER A 95 29.57 -12.17 -20.60
C SER A 95 29.38 -11.08 -21.65
N ARG A 96 29.15 -9.82 -21.23
CA ARG A 96 29.33 -8.66 -22.11
C ARG A 96 29.78 -7.45 -21.31
N ARG A 97 31.05 -7.09 -21.54
CA ARG A 97 31.72 -5.88 -21.05
C ARG A 97 31.01 -4.63 -21.57
N SER A 98 30.72 -3.68 -20.66
CA SER A 98 30.71 -2.26 -20.97
C SER A 98 31.30 -1.49 -19.77
N PRO A 99 32.16 -0.47 -19.97
CA PRO A 99 32.88 0.17 -18.89
C PRO A 99 32.30 1.55 -18.57
N HIS A 100 31.39 1.65 -17.60
CA HIS A 100 31.18 2.88 -16.82
C HIS A 100 30.55 2.52 -15.45
N PRO A 101 31.08 3.03 -14.32
CA PRO A 101 30.50 2.79 -13.01
C PRO A 101 29.25 3.67 -12.86
N LEU A 102 28.08 3.10 -13.19
CA LEU A 102 26.81 3.71 -12.80
C LEU A 102 26.67 3.55 -11.28
N ALA A 103 26.52 4.69 -10.62
CA ALA A 103 26.18 4.80 -9.22
C ALA A 103 24.96 3.91 -8.92
N ARG A 104 25.03 3.19 -7.80
CA ARG A 104 23.92 2.38 -7.30
C ARG A 104 22.66 3.25 -7.25
N THR A 105 21.59 2.78 -7.87
CA THR A 105 20.25 3.32 -7.64
C THR A 105 19.96 3.32 -6.14
N PRO A 106 19.39 4.39 -5.57
CA PRO A 106 19.00 4.39 -4.16
C PRO A 106 17.94 3.30 -3.97
N HIS A 107 18.32 2.24 -3.28
CA HIS A 107 17.38 1.20 -2.89
C HIS A 107 16.37 1.82 -1.93
N SER A 108 15.08 1.68 -2.23
CA SER A 108 14.01 1.96 -1.27
C SER A 108 14.34 1.21 0.04
N PRO A 109 14.30 1.85 1.22
CA PRO A 109 14.62 1.19 2.49
C PRO A 109 13.68 0.01 2.84
N PHE A 110 12.57 -0.18 2.11
CA PHE A 110 11.78 -1.43 2.18
C PHE A 110 12.38 -2.60 1.39
N GLN A 111 13.26 -2.37 0.40
CA GLN A 111 13.93 -3.47 -0.31
C GLN A 111 14.87 -4.25 0.62
N ASN A 112 15.45 -3.62 1.65
CA ASN A 112 16.36 -4.29 2.56
C ASN A 112 15.67 -5.23 3.57
N ARG A 113 14.33 -5.23 3.65
CA ARG A 113 13.59 -6.25 4.41
C ARG A 113 13.36 -7.54 3.62
N SER A 114 13.71 -7.58 2.34
CA SER A 114 13.64 -8.80 1.52
C SER A 114 14.79 -9.81 1.76
N ASN A 115 15.72 -9.50 2.68
CA ASN A 115 16.81 -10.40 3.07
C ASN A 115 16.45 -11.45 4.13
N THR A 116 15.24 -11.39 4.70
CA THR A 116 14.64 -12.57 5.34
C THR A 116 13.97 -13.39 4.24
N ASN A 117 14.16 -14.72 4.24
CA ASN A 117 13.54 -15.71 3.35
C ASN A 117 11.99 -15.73 3.44
N HIS A 118 11.34 -14.57 3.39
CA HIS A 118 9.90 -14.43 3.44
C HIS A 118 9.34 -14.87 2.09
N PRO A 119 8.49 -15.91 2.08
CA PRO A 119 8.01 -16.52 0.86
C PRO A 119 7.04 -15.57 0.14
N SER A 120 7.46 -15.12 -1.06
CA SER A 120 6.72 -14.33 -2.06
C SER A 120 5.95 -13.10 -1.55
N ALA A 121 6.35 -11.92 -2.04
CA ALA A 121 5.63 -10.67 -1.82
C ALA A 121 4.13 -10.85 -2.08
N VAL A 122 3.34 -10.72 -1.02
CA VAL A 122 1.89 -10.69 -1.10
C VAL A 122 1.51 -9.40 -1.81
N PRO A 123 0.66 -9.43 -2.85
CA PRO A 123 0.21 -8.22 -3.50
C PRO A 123 -0.45 -7.29 -2.47
N LEU A 124 -0.12 -5.99 -2.56
CA LEU A 124 -0.58 -4.96 -1.64
C LEU A 124 -2.11 -4.87 -1.71
N PHE A 125 -2.78 -5.23 -0.62
CA PHE A 125 -4.23 -5.41 -0.62
C PHE A 125 -5.01 -4.10 -0.80
N ASP A 126 -4.39 -2.96 -0.46
CA ASP A 126 -4.97 -1.63 -0.66
C ASP A 126 -5.14 -1.24 -2.13
N THR A 127 -4.48 -1.93 -3.06
CA THR A 127 -4.56 -1.57 -4.49
C THR A 127 -5.81 -2.15 -5.15
N VAL A 128 -6.59 -2.92 -4.41
CA VAL A 128 -7.71 -3.70 -4.93
C VAL A 128 -8.99 -2.89 -4.80
N PRO A 129 -9.63 -2.51 -5.92
CA PRO A 129 -10.94 -1.87 -5.86
C PRO A 129 -11.93 -2.75 -5.12
N ARG A 130 -12.79 -2.14 -4.30
CA ARG A 130 -13.77 -2.83 -3.46
C ARG A 130 -14.65 -3.83 -4.23
N PRO A 131 -15.13 -3.53 -5.45
CA PRO A 131 -15.92 -4.50 -6.24
C PRO A 131 -15.20 -5.81 -6.53
N HIS A 132 -13.86 -5.81 -6.56
CA HIS A 132 -13.02 -6.98 -6.85
C HIS A 132 -12.44 -7.62 -5.60
N LEU A 133 -12.71 -7.05 -4.41
CA LEU A 133 -12.09 -7.49 -3.16
C LEU A 133 -12.42 -8.94 -2.84
N LYS A 134 -13.66 -9.36 -3.08
CA LYS A 134 -14.11 -10.73 -2.81
C LYS A 134 -13.38 -11.71 -3.72
N GLU A 135 -13.36 -11.47 -5.02
CA GLU A 135 -12.71 -12.32 -6.03
C GLU A 135 -11.21 -12.41 -5.77
N PHE A 136 -10.59 -11.28 -5.44
CA PHE A 136 -9.18 -11.21 -5.08
C PHE A 136 -8.86 -12.02 -3.82
N VAL A 137 -9.67 -11.89 -2.75
CA VAL A 137 -9.53 -12.71 -1.54
C VAL A 137 -9.68 -14.20 -1.87
N ARG A 138 -10.64 -14.59 -2.71
CA ARG A 138 -10.79 -15.99 -3.13
C ARG A 138 -9.56 -16.49 -3.89
N ALA A 139 -8.98 -15.68 -4.78
CA ALA A 139 -7.76 -16.03 -5.49
C ALA A 139 -6.58 -16.23 -4.53
N ILE A 140 -6.42 -15.35 -3.53
CA ILE A 140 -5.41 -15.50 -2.46
C ILE A 140 -5.64 -16.79 -1.68
N GLN A 141 -6.86 -17.06 -1.22
CA GLN A 141 -7.19 -18.26 -0.47
C GLN A 141 -6.87 -19.54 -1.26
N MET A 142 -7.24 -19.60 -2.54
CA MET A 142 -6.92 -20.71 -3.43
C MET A 142 -5.40 -20.93 -3.54
N ARG A 143 -4.63 -19.85 -3.74
CA ARG A 143 -3.18 -19.90 -3.89
C ARG A 143 -2.49 -20.34 -2.60
N ILE A 144 -2.94 -19.83 -1.45
CA ILE A 144 -2.38 -20.24 -0.15
C ILE A 144 -2.70 -21.71 0.11
N HIS A 145 -3.92 -22.15 -0.17
CA HIS A 145 -4.33 -23.54 0.06
C HIS A 145 -3.47 -24.54 -0.73
N THR A 146 -3.10 -24.22 -1.97
CA THR A 146 -2.22 -25.05 -2.80
C THR A 146 -0.73 -24.89 -2.46
N SER A 147 -0.37 -23.87 -1.68
CA SER A 147 1.01 -23.64 -1.23
C SER A 147 1.37 -24.51 -0.03
N SER A 148 2.67 -24.79 0.12
CA SER A 148 3.22 -25.43 1.32
C SER A 148 3.40 -24.45 2.49
N LEU A 149 3.02 -23.18 2.31
CA LEU A 149 3.16 -22.15 3.34
C LEU A 149 2.14 -22.37 4.43
N GLU A 150 2.64 -22.48 5.65
CA GLU A 150 1.81 -22.67 6.84
C GLU A 150 1.30 -21.35 7.40
N ILE A 151 2.09 -20.29 7.27
CA ILE A 151 1.82 -18.94 7.79
C ILE A 151 1.93 -17.93 6.65
N PHE A 152 1.02 -16.96 6.64
CA PHE A 152 0.94 -15.90 5.65
C PHE A 152 0.57 -14.58 6.30
N GLU A 153 1.11 -13.48 5.82
CA GLU A 153 0.90 -12.14 6.37
C GLU A 153 0.31 -11.23 5.30
N ILE A 154 -0.74 -10.49 5.65
CA ILE A 154 -1.38 -9.51 4.76
C ILE A 154 -1.40 -8.17 5.47
N GLU A 155 -0.98 -7.15 4.76
CA GLU A 155 -1.11 -5.78 5.21
C GLU A 155 -2.15 -5.00 4.41
N PHE A 156 -2.96 -4.21 5.10
CA PHE A 156 -3.91 -3.30 4.48
C PHE A 156 -4.29 -2.12 5.38
N THR A 157 -4.84 -1.09 4.77
CA THR A 157 -5.27 0.16 5.39
C THR A 157 -6.79 0.24 5.32
N THR A 158 -7.43 0.56 6.43
CA THR A 158 -8.88 0.79 6.50
C THR A 158 -9.19 2.17 7.06
N CYS A 159 -10.37 2.69 6.74
CA CYS A 159 -11.01 3.77 7.49
C CYS A 159 -11.94 3.14 8.55
N GLU A 160 -11.64 3.30 9.85
CA GLU A 160 -12.43 2.66 10.92
C GLU A 160 -13.85 3.24 11.04
N GLU A 161 -13.98 4.55 10.86
CA GLU A 161 -15.27 5.23 10.85
C GLU A 161 -15.80 5.29 9.42
N PRO A 162 -16.97 4.68 9.13
CA PRO A 162 -17.61 4.82 7.84
C PRO A 162 -18.04 6.29 7.68
N ARG A 163 -17.21 7.07 6.99
CA ARG A 163 -17.52 8.46 6.65
C ARG A 163 -18.41 8.47 5.43
N SER A 164 -19.36 9.39 5.42
CA SER A 164 -20.16 9.64 4.23
C SER A 164 -19.23 10.04 3.09
N ILE A 165 -19.49 9.53 1.89
CA ILE A 165 -18.80 9.95 0.67
C ILE A 165 -18.91 11.46 0.44
N LEU A 166 -19.96 12.08 1.00
CA LEU A 166 -20.23 13.51 0.92
C LEU A 166 -19.53 14.32 2.03
N ASP A 167 -18.91 13.67 3.01
CA ASP A 167 -18.20 14.34 4.09
C ASP A 167 -16.97 15.05 3.53
N GLU A 168 -16.83 16.35 3.80
CA GLU A 168 -15.69 17.14 3.36
C GLU A 168 -14.37 16.55 3.87
N SER A 169 -14.36 15.91 5.04
CA SER A 169 -13.16 15.28 5.57
C SER A 169 -12.64 14.11 4.71
N MET A 170 -13.49 13.50 3.86
CA MET A 170 -13.04 12.49 2.89
C MET A 170 -12.07 13.06 1.87
N THR A 171 -12.19 14.35 1.54
CA THR A 171 -11.26 15.00 0.61
C THR A 171 -9.87 15.23 1.21
N LEU A 172 -9.72 15.14 2.53
CA LEU A 172 -8.43 15.21 3.20
C LEU A 172 -7.71 13.87 3.20
N LEU A 173 -8.44 12.77 2.92
CA LEU A 173 -7.84 11.45 2.72
C LEU A 173 -7.18 11.33 1.37
N THR A 174 -7.69 12.00 0.33
CA THR A 174 -7.26 11.79 -1.06
C THR A 174 -5.92 12.39 -1.48
N PRO A 175 -5.35 13.45 -0.88
CA PRO A 175 -4.13 14.08 -1.39
C PRO A 175 -2.95 13.11 -1.58
N PRO A 176 -2.60 12.25 -0.62
CA PRO A 176 -1.54 11.25 -0.81
C PRO A 176 -1.78 10.30 -1.98
N PHE A 177 -3.04 10.09 -2.37
CA PHE A 177 -3.47 9.11 -3.37
C PHE A 177 -3.77 9.73 -4.75
N LEU A 178 -3.72 11.06 -4.88
CA LEU A 178 -4.04 11.78 -6.12
C LEU A 178 -2.80 12.29 -6.86
N SER A 179 -1.60 11.91 -6.43
CA SER A 179 -0.34 12.39 -7.00
C SER A 179 -0.24 12.15 -8.52
N GLN A 180 -0.01 13.21 -9.28
CA GLN A 180 0.20 13.13 -10.73
C GLN A 180 1.59 12.63 -11.07
N SER A 181 2.61 12.94 -10.25
CA SER A 181 3.98 12.50 -10.50
C SER A 181 4.13 10.99 -10.30
N GLN A 182 3.39 10.39 -9.36
CA GLN A 182 3.40 8.94 -9.15
C GLN A 182 2.86 8.14 -10.36
N SER A 183 2.07 8.74 -11.25
CA SER A 183 1.60 8.05 -12.47
C SER A 183 2.72 7.78 -13.48
N MET A 184 3.80 8.57 -13.50
CA MET A 184 4.94 8.36 -14.41
C MET A 184 6.07 7.54 -13.77
N LEU A 185 6.03 7.37 -12.45
CA LEU A 185 7.08 6.77 -11.63
C LEU A 185 6.78 5.32 -11.24
N ARG A 186 5.59 4.80 -11.57
CA ARG A 186 5.17 3.44 -11.23
C ARG A 186 5.83 2.41 -12.15
N ASP A 187 6.90 1.81 -11.66
CA ASP A 187 7.20 0.42 -12.01
C ASP A 187 5.95 -0.40 -11.65
N GLU A 188 5.43 -1.22 -12.58
CA GLU A 188 4.21 -2.02 -12.40
C GLU A 188 4.22 -2.89 -11.12
N ARG A 189 5.40 -3.05 -10.51
CA ARG A 189 5.70 -3.95 -9.41
C ARG A 189 5.39 -3.41 -8.02
N ASN A 190 5.24 -2.10 -7.81
CA ASN A 190 4.93 -1.55 -6.47
C ASN A 190 4.25 -0.17 -6.54
N PRO A 191 2.93 -0.12 -6.76
CA PRO A 191 2.17 1.12 -6.64
C PRO A 191 2.04 1.53 -5.16
N LEU A 192 2.88 2.46 -4.70
CA LEU A 192 2.59 3.17 -3.45
C LEU A 192 1.44 4.17 -3.67
N ALA A 193 0.68 4.37 -2.59
CA ALA A 193 -0.57 5.11 -2.46
C ALA A 193 -1.75 4.49 -3.23
N SER A 194 -2.09 3.32 -2.71
CA SER A 194 -3.28 2.51 -2.84
C SER A 194 -4.40 3.04 -1.91
N THR A 195 -5.64 3.01 -2.37
CA THR A 195 -6.76 3.64 -1.65
C THR A 195 -6.94 2.97 -0.28
N PRO A 196 -7.16 3.73 0.82
CA PRO A 196 -7.57 3.08 2.05
C PRO A 196 -8.88 2.39 1.78
N LEU A 197 -8.99 1.12 2.19
CA LEU A 197 -10.24 0.40 2.04
C LEU A 197 -11.27 1.09 2.92
N LEU A 198 -12.33 1.63 2.31
CA LEU A 198 -13.49 2.12 3.06
C LEU A 198 -14.30 0.97 3.67
N THR A 199 -13.82 -0.26 3.52
CA THR A 199 -14.39 -1.46 4.10
C THR A 199 -13.84 -1.64 5.52
N PRO A 200 -14.70 -1.69 6.55
CA PRO A 200 -14.28 -1.99 7.91
C PRO A 200 -13.52 -3.32 8.01
N LEU A 201 -12.56 -3.38 8.95
CA LEU A 201 -11.71 -4.56 9.18
C LEU A 201 -12.51 -5.87 9.25
N HIS A 202 -13.60 -5.91 10.02
CA HIS A 202 -14.37 -7.13 10.24
C HIS A 202 -14.97 -7.71 8.93
N LEU A 203 -15.33 -6.86 7.97
CA LEU A 203 -15.84 -7.32 6.67
C LEU A 203 -14.70 -7.94 5.85
N ILE A 204 -13.52 -7.34 5.84
CA ILE A 204 -12.34 -7.88 5.17
C ILE A 204 -11.98 -9.25 5.77
N LEU A 205 -11.92 -9.34 7.10
CA LEU A 205 -11.65 -10.59 7.80
C LEU A 205 -12.69 -11.67 7.46
N SER A 206 -13.97 -11.29 7.38
CA SER A 206 -15.05 -12.22 7.02
C SER A 206 -14.87 -12.83 5.63
N LEU A 207 -14.25 -12.11 4.67
CA LEU A 207 -13.93 -12.65 3.35
C LEU A 207 -12.87 -13.75 3.47
N PHE A 208 -11.82 -13.53 4.26
CA PHE A 208 -10.73 -14.48 4.46
C PHE A 208 -11.12 -15.70 5.30
N THR A 209 -12.07 -15.57 6.23
CA THR A 209 -12.50 -16.66 7.12
C THR A 209 -13.74 -17.39 6.61
N SER A 210 -14.27 -17.03 5.44
CA SER A 210 -15.39 -17.72 4.80
C SER A 210 -14.93 -18.46 3.55
N GLY A 211 -15.84 -19.23 2.92
CA GLY A 211 -15.62 -19.90 1.64
C GLY A 211 -14.97 -21.29 1.74
N LEU A 212 -14.68 -21.88 0.56
CA LEU A 212 -14.16 -23.25 0.45
C LEU A 212 -12.75 -23.41 1.03
N HIS A 213 -11.92 -22.37 0.92
CA HIS A 213 -10.53 -22.34 1.39
C HIS A 213 -10.35 -21.29 2.49
N MET A 214 -11.19 -21.38 3.52
CA MET A 214 -11.11 -20.47 4.66
C MET A 214 -9.72 -20.50 5.30
N LEU A 215 -9.21 -19.32 5.63
CA LEU A 215 -7.97 -19.16 6.37
C LEU A 215 -8.30 -18.98 7.85
N HIS A 216 -7.42 -19.49 8.71
CA HIS A 216 -7.52 -19.24 10.14
C HIS A 216 -6.71 -18.00 10.48
N ILE A 217 -7.33 -17.02 11.14
CA ILE A 217 -6.60 -15.87 11.67
C ILE A 217 -5.77 -16.37 12.87
N ASP A 218 -4.47 -16.11 12.82
CA ASP A 218 -3.54 -16.38 13.90
C ASP A 218 -3.49 -15.18 14.85
N HIS A 219 -3.18 -13.99 14.31
CA HIS A 219 -3.23 -12.74 15.05
C HIS A 219 -3.50 -11.54 14.13
N ILE A 220 -4.00 -10.47 14.74
CA ILE A 220 -4.29 -9.18 14.10
C ILE A 220 -3.50 -8.13 14.87
N LYS A 221 -2.74 -7.30 14.16
CA LYS A 221 -1.97 -6.22 14.75
C LYS A 221 -2.31 -4.90 14.08
N ASN A 222 -2.68 -3.89 14.86
CA ASN A 222 -2.69 -2.50 14.42
C ASN A 222 -1.23 -2.01 14.37
N VAL A 223 -0.78 -1.55 13.21
CA VAL A 223 0.58 -1.04 12.98
C VAL A 223 0.58 0.42 12.53
N SER A 224 -0.49 1.17 12.81
CA SER A 224 -0.62 2.59 12.41
C SER A 224 0.49 3.46 12.99
N VAL A 225 0.89 3.20 14.25
CA VAL A 225 1.95 3.98 14.92
C VAL A 225 3.28 3.71 14.24
N GLU A 226 3.66 2.45 14.07
CA GLU A 226 4.90 2.06 13.39
C GLU A 226 4.95 2.59 11.96
N ARG A 227 3.83 2.53 11.23
CA ARG A 227 3.72 3.08 9.88
C ARG A 227 3.89 4.60 9.86
N SER A 228 3.26 5.32 10.79
CA SER A 228 3.40 6.78 10.87
C SER A 228 4.84 7.22 11.15
N VAL A 229 5.51 6.58 12.10
CA VAL A 229 6.93 6.84 12.43
C VAL A 229 7.83 6.55 11.24
N TYR A 230 7.57 5.44 10.53
CA TYR A 230 8.32 5.10 9.33
C TYR A 230 8.19 6.17 8.24
N LEU A 231 6.96 6.62 7.96
CA LEU A 231 6.70 7.62 6.92
C LEU A 231 7.35 8.97 7.25
N GLU A 232 7.34 9.34 8.53
CA GLU A 232 8.03 10.53 9.01
C GLU A 232 9.54 10.44 8.83
N GLN A 233 10.15 9.33 9.24
CA GLN A 233 11.58 9.09 9.04
C GLN A 233 11.96 9.06 7.56
N TYR A 234 11.10 8.50 6.71
CA TYR A 234 11.29 8.51 5.27
C TYR A 234 11.27 9.93 4.71
N ALA A 235 10.31 10.76 5.12
CA ALA A 235 10.24 12.16 4.71
C ALA A 235 11.44 12.98 5.22
N GLU A 236 11.88 12.76 6.45
CA GLU A 236 13.11 13.36 7.01
C GLU A 236 14.34 12.95 6.22
N CYS A 237 14.49 11.67 5.87
CA CYS A 237 15.59 11.22 5.02
C CYS A 237 15.56 11.90 3.64
N LEU A 238 14.39 12.05 3.02
CA LEU A 238 14.27 12.78 1.75
C LEU A 238 14.69 14.26 1.88
N GLU A 239 14.50 14.85 3.05
CA GLU A 239 14.78 16.26 3.33
C GLU A 239 16.25 16.51 3.68
N GLU A 240 16.79 15.71 4.61
CA GLU A 240 18.07 15.90 5.26
C GLU A 240 19.23 15.19 4.56
N ASP A 241 18.99 14.02 3.94
CA ASP A 241 20.03 13.27 3.22
C ASP A 241 20.26 13.88 1.82
N PRO A 242 21.42 14.53 1.58
CA PRO A 242 21.69 15.16 0.30
C PRO A 242 21.78 14.13 -0.84
N GLU A 243 22.23 12.91 -0.59
CA GLU A 243 22.34 11.87 -1.61
C GLU A 243 20.96 11.38 -2.04
N MET A 244 20.09 11.05 -1.07
CA MET A 244 18.72 10.62 -1.34
C MET A 244 17.94 11.73 -2.07
N ARG A 245 18.04 12.97 -1.59
CA ARG A 245 17.42 14.14 -2.22
C ARG A 245 17.92 14.35 -3.64
N SER A 246 19.24 14.38 -3.86
CA SER A 246 19.79 14.59 -5.20
C SER A 246 19.39 13.49 -6.16
N ALA A 247 19.38 12.22 -5.72
CA ALA A 247 18.95 11.11 -6.54
C ALA A 247 17.45 11.21 -6.89
N PHE A 248 16.60 11.56 -5.93
CA PHE A 248 15.16 11.73 -6.17
C PHE A 248 14.88 12.92 -7.11
N VAL A 249 15.56 14.06 -6.91
CA VAL A 249 15.41 15.25 -7.77
C VAL A 249 15.89 14.98 -9.19
N VAL A 250 16.97 14.22 -9.38
CA VAL A 250 17.40 13.79 -10.73
C VAL A 250 16.33 12.93 -11.40
N TRP A 251 15.62 12.11 -10.63
CA TRP A 251 14.64 11.17 -11.13
C TRP A 251 13.25 11.79 -11.38
N ALA A 252 12.70 12.53 -10.42
CA ALA A 252 11.33 13.08 -10.46
C ALA A 252 11.27 14.62 -10.52
N GLY A 253 12.42 15.29 -10.55
CA GLY A 253 12.50 16.75 -10.46
C GLY A 253 12.25 17.28 -9.05
N ILE A 254 12.46 18.59 -8.87
CA ILE A 254 12.30 19.26 -7.57
C ILE A 254 10.85 19.24 -7.07
N ASN A 255 9.88 19.34 -7.99
CA ASN A 255 8.46 19.32 -7.65
C ASN A 255 8.02 17.92 -7.21
N GLY A 256 8.46 16.87 -7.89
CA GLY A 256 8.17 15.49 -7.49
C GLY A 256 8.75 15.15 -6.12
N TRP A 257 9.98 15.61 -5.82
CA TRP A 257 10.58 15.47 -4.49
C TRP A 257 9.75 16.13 -3.39
N ARG A 258 9.31 17.38 -3.60
CA ARG A 258 8.46 18.10 -2.63
C ARG A 258 7.09 17.44 -2.46
N GLU A 259 6.50 16.98 -3.56
CA GLU A 259 5.21 16.28 -3.55
C GLU A 259 5.31 14.96 -2.75
N GLU A 260 6.37 14.17 -2.96
CA GLU A 260 6.60 12.93 -2.23
C GLU A 260 6.79 13.17 -0.72
N MET A 261 7.61 14.14 -0.33
CA MET A 261 7.77 14.54 1.07
C MET A 261 6.42 14.94 1.69
N LEU A 262 5.67 15.79 0.99
CA LEU A 262 4.35 16.24 1.43
C LEU A 262 3.41 15.06 1.64
N HIS A 263 3.36 14.11 0.72
CA HIS A 263 2.50 12.93 0.82
C HIS A 263 2.90 12.01 1.96
N ALA A 264 4.20 11.77 2.16
CA ALA A 264 4.68 10.95 3.27
C ALA A 264 4.29 11.55 4.64
N TYR A 265 4.52 12.85 4.84
CA TYR A 265 4.10 13.53 6.06
C TYR A 265 2.57 13.58 6.21
N TRP A 266 1.83 13.76 5.12
CA TRP A 266 0.36 13.80 5.13
C TRP A 266 -0.23 12.43 5.48
N GLU A 267 0.25 11.35 4.87
CA GLU A 267 -0.16 9.98 5.20
C GLU A 267 0.16 9.65 6.67
N ALA A 268 1.35 10.03 7.16
CA ALA A 268 1.70 9.87 8.58
C ALA A 268 0.72 10.63 9.50
N ALA A 269 0.36 11.85 9.14
CA ALA A 269 -0.62 12.66 9.88
C ALA A 269 -2.01 12.02 9.91
N LEU A 270 -2.45 11.39 8.82
CA LEU A 270 -3.72 10.67 8.76
C LEU A 270 -3.76 9.49 9.75
N PHE A 271 -2.65 8.75 9.90
CA PHE A 271 -2.53 7.68 10.90
C PHE A 271 -2.52 8.21 12.33
N ARG A 272 -1.79 9.30 12.61
CA ARG A 272 -1.75 9.90 13.96
C ARG A 272 -3.08 10.53 14.37
N ALA A 273 -3.79 11.11 13.41
CA ALA A 273 -5.15 11.61 13.58
C ALA A 273 -6.20 10.48 13.71
N LYS A 274 -5.80 9.19 13.62
CA LYS A 274 -6.68 8.02 13.64
C LYS A 274 -7.76 8.02 12.56
N VAL A 275 -7.54 8.76 11.47
CA VAL A 275 -8.44 8.75 10.32
C VAL A 275 -8.20 7.49 9.49
N LEU A 276 -6.93 7.08 9.38
CA LEU A 276 -6.52 5.81 8.78
C LEU A 276 -6.04 4.85 9.86
N THR A 277 -6.30 3.56 9.63
CA THR A 277 -5.72 2.48 10.43
C THR A 277 -5.05 1.44 9.54
N ARG A 278 -3.79 1.12 9.83
CA ARG A 278 -3.01 0.08 9.13
C ARG A 278 -3.04 -1.20 9.94
N TRP A 279 -3.37 -2.29 9.27
CA TRP A 279 -3.46 -3.63 9.85
C TRP A 279 -2.42 -4.54 9.23
N VAL A 280 -1.84 -5.39 10.09
CA VAL A 280 -1.13 -6.60 9.73
C VAL A 280 -1.96 -7.76 10.23
N VAL A 281 -2.38 -8.66 9.34
CA VAL A 281 -3.14 -9.86 9.69
C VAL A 281 -2.36 -11.07 9.28
N VAL A 282 -2.09 -11.94 10.26
CA VAL A 282 -1.40 -13.20 10.03
C VAL A 282 -2.42 -14.33 10.00
N PHE A 283 -2.33 -15.13 8.95
CA PHE A 283 -3.19 -16.26 8.66
C PHE A 283 -2.40 -17.57 8.72
N ARG A 284 -3.09 -18.65 9.11
CA ARG A 284 -2.57 -20.01 9.14
C ARG A 284 -3.32 -20.90 8.14
N ASN A 285 -2.57 -21.61 7.32
CA ASN A 285 -3.07 -22.63 6.41
C ASN A 285 -3.08 -24.01 7.07
N LYS A 286 -4.25 -24.50 7.49
CA LYS A 286 -4.38 -25.83 8.12
C LYS A 286 -4.05 -26.97 7.16
N SER A 287 -4.24 -26.80 5.86
CA SER A 287 -4.01 -27.85 4.87
C SER A 287 -2.53 -28.24 4.76
N ALA A 288 -1.62 -27.28 4.98
CA ALA A 288 -0.18 -27.54 5.02
C ALA A 288 0.22 -28.46 6.20
N SER A 289 -0.45 -28.35 7.35
CA SER A 289 -0.15 -29.17 8.53
C SER A 289 -0.51 -30.65 8.34
N LEU A 290 -1.59 -30.94 7.62
CA LEU A 290 -2.05 -32.32 7.36
C LEU A 290 -1.09 -33.09 6.43
N HIS A 291 -0.46 -32.40 5.47
CA HIS A 291 0.51 -33.03 4.56
C HIS A 291 1.85 -33.38 5.23
N LYS A 292 2.25 -32.69 6.31
CA LYS A 292 3.46 -33.05 7.07
C LYS A 292 3.26 -34.35 7.84
N ASN A 293 2.10 -34.52 8.47
CA ASN A 293 1.81 -35.69 9.31
C ASN A 293 1.66 -36.99 8.52
N SER A 294 1.18 -36.93 7.27
CA SER A 294 1.06 -38.14 6.42
C SER A 294 2.40 -38.65 5.88
N ARG A 295 3.39 -37.78 5.71
CA ARG A 295 4.74 -38.17 5.25
C ARG A 295 5.61 -38.76 6.37
N SER A 296 5.36 -38.42 7.63
CA SER A 296 6.07 -39.03 8.76
C SER A 296 5.57 -40.45 9.07
N ALA A 297 4.28 -40.73 8.84
CA ALA A 297 3.70 -42.05 9.09
C ALA A 297 4.16 -43.12 8.09
N SER A 298 4.42 -42.76 6.83
CA SER A 298 4.86 -43.73 5.81
C SER A 298 6.35 -44.13 5.89
N LYS A 299 7.12 -43.54 6.80
CA LYS A 299 8.56 -43.81 6.96
C LYS A 299 8.90 -44.77 8.11
N SER A 300 7.94 -45.17 8.95
CA SER A 300 8.20 -46.08 10.08
C SER A 300 8.06 -47.57 9.75
N ASP A 301 7.45 -47.95 8.63
CA ASP A 301 7.11 -49.36 8.37
C ASP A 301 8.17 -50.14 7.56
N GLY A 302 9.36 -49.56 7.36
CA GLY A 302 10.43 -50.15 6.54
C GLY A 302 11.61 -50.75 7.29
N ALA A 303 11.62 -50.76 8.63
CA ALA A 303 12.80 -51.10 9.43
C ALA A 303 12.58 -52.27 10.41
N THR A 304 12.14 -53.43 9.90
CA THR A 304 12.28 -54.70 10.61
C THR A 304 12.27 -55.85 9.61
N HIS A 305 13.44 -56.21 9.10
CA HIS A 305 13.83 -57.59 8.76
C HIS A 305 15.32 -57.60 8.41
N SER A 306 16.14 -57.86 9.42
CA SER A 306 17.50 -58.40 9.31
C SER A 306 17.79 -59.20 10.56
#